data_AF-A0A4W3GEQ7-F1
#
_entry.id   AF-A0A4W3GEQ7-F1
#
_cell.length_a   1.000
_cell.length_b   1.000
_cell.length_c   1.000
_cell.angle_alpha   90.00
_cell.angle_beta   90.00
_cell.angle_gamma   90.00
#
_symmetry.space_group_name_H-M   'P 1'
#
loop_
_entity.id
_entity.type
_entity.pdbx_description
1 polymer ?
#
loop_
_entity_poly.entity_id
_entity_poly.type
_entity_poly.pdbx_seq_one_letter_code
_entity_poly.pdbx_strand_id
1 'polypeptide(L)'
;RYDEGVDLWAVGCIFGELLNNSPLFPGENDIEQLCCVLRVLGTPNETIWPEITELPDYNKITFKENPPIPLRHIVPDAAPEAVDLLQRFLVYPSARRIRAAQALLHPYFFTEPLPAHHSELPIPHRGTAKTRQALQHQYEEQVERPLSESV
;
A
#
# COMPACT_ATOMS: atom_id res chain seq x y z
N ARG A 1 13.91 15.22 2.80
CA ARG A 1 13.95 15.82 1.44
C ARG A 1 13.02 15.00 0.57
N TYR A 2 12.20 15.64 -0.26
CA TYR A 2 11.28 14.97 -1.19
C TYR A 2 12.06 14.57 -2.46
N ASP A 3 11.82 13.37 -2.98
CA ASP A 3 12.44 12.82 -4.19
C ASP A 3 11.46 11.89 -4.94
N GLU A 4 11.89 11.37 -6.10
CA GLU A 4 11.10 10.43 -6.92
C GLU A 4 10.63 9.19 -6.14
N GLY A 5 11.35 8.81 -5.08
CA GLY A 5 10.99 7.66 -4.28
C GLY A 5 9.68 7.86 -3.51
N VAL A 6 9.27 9.11 -3.25
CA VAL A 6 7.97 9.40 -2.63
C VAL A 6 6.82 9.06 -3.58
N ASP A 7 6.94 9.40 -4.86
CA ASP A 7 5.97 9.02 -5.89
C ASP A 7 5.90 7.49 -6.05
N LEU A 8 7.06 6.83 -6.02
CA LEU A 8 7.18 5.38 -6.15
C LEU A 8 6.57 4.64 -4.95
N TRP A 9 6.58 5.22 -3.76
CA TRP A 9 5.84 4.70 -2.61
C TRP A 9 4.33 4.79 -2.85
N ALA A 10 3.84 5.93 -3.33
CA ALA A 10 2.42 6.09 -3.66
C ALA A 10 1.97 5.10 -4.75
N VAL A 11 2.80 4.87 -5.77
CA VAL A 11 2.59 3.81 -6.78
C VAL A 11 2.50 2.44 -6.12
N GLY A 12 3.38 2.12 -5.18
CA GLY A 12 3.31 0.87 -4.41
C GLY A 12 2.00 0.71 -3.63
N CYS A 13 1.52 1.77 -2.98
CA CYS A 13 0.24 1.76 -2.27
C CYS A 13 -0.93 1.51 -3.23
N ILE A 14 -1.01 2.24 -4.34
CA ILE A 14 -2.08 2.09 -5.35
C ILE A 14 -2.02 0.69 -5.96
N PHE A 15 -0.82 0.22 -6.32
CA PHE A 15 -0.65 -1.09 -6.91
C PHE A 15 -1.06 -2.21 -5.95
N GLY A 16 -0.67 -2.13 -4.68
CA GLY A 16 -1.11 -3.07 -3.66
C GLY A 16 -2.61 -3.03 -3.42
N GLU A 17 -3.23 -1.84 -3.42
CA GLU A 17 -4.68 -1.69 -3.31
C GLU A 17 -5.42 -2.33 -4.51
N LEU A 18 -4.93 -2.13 -5.73
CA LEU A 18 -5.50 -2.76 -6.93
C LEU A 18 -5.39 -4.29 -6.88
N LEU A 19 -4.30 -4.83 -6.32
CA LEU A 19 -4.13 -6.28 -6.14
C LEU A 19 -5.00 -6.85 -5.01
N ASN A 20 -5.27 -6.06 -3.97
CA ASN A 20 -6.01 -6.49 -2.77
C ASN A 20 -7.51 -6.11 -2.79
N ASN A 21 -7.95 -5.28 -3.73
CA ASN A 21 -9.28 -4.65 -3.77
C ASN A 21 -9.67 -3.86 -2.50
N SER A 22 -8.70 -3.49 -1.67
CA SER A 22 -8.90 -2.66 -0.49
C SER A 22 -7.61 -1.90 -0.15
N PRO A 23 -7.70 -0.71 0.48
CA PRO A 23 -6.54 0.12 0.75
C PRO A 23 -5.47 -0.65 1.53
N LEU A 24 -4.24 -0.61 1.04
CA LEU A 24 -3.13 -1.34 1.65
C LEU A 24 -2.78 -0.81 3.05
N PHE A 25 -2.90 0.51 3.23
CA PHE A 25 -2.62 1.22 4.47
C PHE A 25 -3.76 2.22 4.76
N PRO A 26 -4.87 1.79 5.40
CA PRO A 26 -6.04 2.64 5.64
C PRO A 26 -5.88 3.42 6.97
N GLY A 27 -5.02 4.44 7.01
CA GLY A 27 -4.94 5.34 8.17
C GLY A 27 -5.81 6.58 7.99
N GLU A 28 -6.49 7.03 9.04
CA GLU A 28 -7.35 8.23 8.99
C GLU A 28 -6.59 9.52 9.35
N ASN A 29 -5.43 9.38 9.98
CA ASN A 29 -4.52 10.47 10.34
C ASN A 29 -3.06 9.99 10.26
N ASP A 30 -2.09 10.90 10.42
CA ASP A 30 -0.66 10.60 10.24
C ASP A 30 -0.16 9.49 11.17
N ILE A 31 -0.65 9.44 12.42
CA ILE A 31 -0.25 8.44 13.41
C ILE A 31 -0.81 7.06 13.04
N GLU A 32 -2.09 7.01 12.68
CA GLU A 32 -2.73 5.77 12.22
C GLU A 32 -2.16 5.26 10.90
N GLN A 33 -1.81 6.17 9.99
CA GLN A 33 -1.15 5.83 8.73
C GLN A 33 0.19 5.15 9.01
N LEU A 34 0.99 5.71 9.93
CA LEU A 34 2.25 5.11 10.34
C LEU A 34 2.04 3.76 11.02
N CYS A 35 1.04 3.63 11.91
CA CYS A 35 0.64 2.34 12.49
C CYS A 35 0.31 1.29 11.42
N CYS A 36 -0.47 1.65 10.41
CA CYS A 36 -0.86 0.74 9.33
C CYS A 36 0.35 0.25 8.52
N VAL A 37 1.26 1.17 8.18
CA VAL A 37 2.50 0.84 7.46
C VAL A 37 3.37 -0.09 8.29
N LEU A 38 3.61 0.24 9.56
CA LEU A 38 4.44 -0.58 10.45
C LEU A 38 3.83 -1.97 10.65
N ARG A 39 2.52 -2.08 10.85
CA ARG A 39 1.82 -3.37 11.02
C ARG A 39 2.07 -4.34 9.86
N VAL A 40 2.17 -3.83 8.64
CA VAL A 40 2.37 -4.64 7.43
C VAL A 40 3.85 -4.85 7.14
N LEU A 41 4.64 -3.78 7.11
CA LEU A 41 6.06 -3.82 6.69
C LEU A 41 7.04 -4.08 7.84
N GLY A 42 6.54 -4.22 9.06
CA GLY A 42 7.35 -4.37 10.26
C GLY A 42 7.88 -3.05 10.78
N THR A 43 8.46 -3.05 11.98
CA THR A 43 9.18 -1.88 12.49
C THR A 43 10.58 -1.82 11.89
N PRO A 44 10.96 -0.76 11.16
CA PRO A 44 12.31 -0.63 10.63
C PRO A 44 13.31 -0.41 11.76
N ASN A 45 14.53 -0.90 11.55
CA ASN A 45 15.69 -0.65 12.41
C ASN A 45 16.85 -0.12 11.57
N GLU A 46 17.96 0.26 12.19
CA GLU A 46 19.14 0.80 11.51
C GLU A 46 19.79 -0.19 10.51
N THR A 47 19.49 -1.49 10.60
CA THR A 47 19.93 -2.45 9.57
C THR A 47 19.12 -2.32 8.28
N ILE A 48 17.81 -2.02 8.40
CA ILE A 48 16.90 -1.85 7.26
C ILE A 48 16.97 -0.43 6.70
N TRP A 49 16.98 0.56 7.59
CA TRP A 49 17.04 1.99 7.30
C TRP A 49 18.08 2.66 8.21
N PRO A 50 19.36 2.67 7.79
CA PRO A 50 20.46 3.22 8.60
C PRO A 50 20.25 4.66 9.07
N GLU A 51 19.68 5.49 8.20
CA GLU A 51 19.48 6.92 8.45
C GLU A 51 18.18 7.22 9.21
N ILE A 52 17.48 6.21 9.74
CA ILE A 52 16.16 6.40 10.36
C ILE A 52 16.22 7.27 11.63
N THR A 53 17.30 7.16 12.40
CA THR A 53 17.52 7.95 13.62
C THR A 53 17.82 9.42 13.35
N GLU A 54 18.17 9.77 12.10
CA GLU A 54 18.41 11.14 11.66
C GLU A 54 17.13 11.88 11.27
N LEU A 55 15.98 11.17 11.20
CA LEU A 55 14.72 11.79 10.83
C LEU A 55 14.21 12.73 11.93
N PRO A 56 13.69 13.93 11.58
CA PRO A 56 13.29 14.95 12.56
C PRO A 56 12.29 14.49 13.64
N ASP A 57 11.48 13.48 13.33
CA ASP A 57 10.37 13.02 14.18
C ASP A 57 10.55 11.60 14.74
N TYR A 58 11.67 10.90 14.46
CA TYR A 58 11.85 9.48 14.79
C TYR A 58 11.61 9.14 16.27
N ASN A 59 12.12 9.95 17.18
CA ASN A 59 12.01 9.73 18.63
C ASN A 59 10.84 10.48 19.30
N LYS A 60 9.91 11.04 18.52
CA LYS A 60 8.77 11.79 19.07
C LYS A 60 7.57 10.90 19.40
N ILE A 61 7.46 9.75 18.75
CA ILE A 61 6.35 8.80 18.90
C ILE A 61 6.95 7.39 18.96
N THR A 62 6.47 6.57 19.89
CA THR A 62 6.90 5.19 20.04
C THR A 62 5.78 4.25 19.63
N PHE A 63 6.08 3.33 18.72
CA PHE A 63 5.17 2.26 18.32
C PHE A 63 5.66 0.93 18.90
N LYS A 64 4.76 -0.02 19.09
CA LYS A 64 5.13 -1.39 19.45
C LYS A 64 5.89 -2.02 18.30
N GLU A 65 7.06 -2.58 18.57
CA GLU A 65 7.82 -3.33 17.58
C GLU A 65 7.04 -4.53 17.07
N ASN A 66 7.03 -4.72 15.75
CA ASN A 66 6.37 -5.83 15.11
C ASN A 66 7.19 -6.37 13.92
N PRO A 67 7.16 -7.69 13.67
CA PRO A 67 7.80 -8.27 12.50
C PRO A 67 7.02 -7.92 11.21
N PRO A 68 7.69 -7.91 10.04
CA PRO A 68 7.01 -7.74 8.76
C PRO A 68 6.10 -8.92 8.45
N ILE A 69 4.96 -8.64 7.83
CA ILE A 69 4.09 -9.64 7.23
C ILE A 69 4.55 -9.85 5.77
N PRO A 70 4.77 -11.08 5.30
CA PRO A 70 5.08 -11.31 3.89
C PRO A 70 3.98 -10.76 2.98
N LEU A 71 4.33 -9.89 2.03
CA LEU A 71 3.33 -9.23 1.16
C LEU A 71 2.45 -10.21 0.38
N ARG A 72 2.94 -11.41 0.03
CA ARG A 72 2.13 -12.48 -0.55
C ARG A 72 0.95 -12.93 0.33
N HIS A 73 0.97 -12.66 1.63
CA HIS A 73 -0.17 -12.94 2.53
C HIS A 73 -1.15 -11.76 2.57
N ILE A 74 -0.71 -10.56 2.18
CA ILE A 74 -1.55 -9.37 2.07
C ILE A 74 -2.25 -9.33 0.72
N VAL A 75 -1.59 -9.77 -0.34
CA VAL A 75 -2.12 -9.89 -1.70
C VAL A 75 -2.09 -11.36 -2.15
N PRO A 76 -2.92 -12.24 -1.56
CA PRO A 76 -2.83 -13.69 -1.76
C PRO A 76 -3.10 -14.14 -3.21
N ASP A 77 -3.91 -13.40 -3.95
CA ASP A 77 -4.28 -13.72 -5.32
C ASP A 77 -3.33 -13.12 -6.37
N ALA A 78 -2.35 -12.33 -5.92
CA ALA A 78 -1.39 -11.69 -6.83
C ALA A 78 -0.35 -12.69 -7.35
N ALA A 79 -0.02 -12.55 -8.63
CA ALA A 79 1.07 -13.31 -9.25
C ALA A 79 2.42 -13.04 -8.54
N PRO A 80 3.34 -14.02 -8.48
CA PRO A 80 4.64 -13.85 -7.83
C PRO A 80 5.42 -12.61 -8.30
N GLU A 81 5.38 -12.30 -9.59
CA GLU A 81 6.04 -11.15 -10.21
C GLU A 81 5.41 -9.82 -9.76
N ALA A 82 4.10 -9.81 -9.51
CA ALA A 82 3.40 -8.65 -8.96
C ALA A 82 3.83 -8.40 -7.51
N VAL A 83 3.95 -9.48 -6.72
CA VAL A 83 4.43 -9.40 -5.34
C VAL A 83 5.89 -8.92 -5.30
N ASP A 84 6.76 -9.42 -6.17
CA ASP A 84 8.17 -8.96 -6.25
C ASP A 84 8.24 -7.46 -6.61
N LEU A 85 7.47 -7.02 -7.60
CA LEU A 85 7.42 -5.60 -7.97
C LEU A 85 6.91 -4.73 -6.81
N LEU A 86 5.86 -5.17 -6.11
CA LEU A 86 5.30 -4.47 -4.95
C LEU A 86 6.32 -4.33 -3.82
N GLN A 87 7.09 -5.39 -3.53
CA GLN A 87 8.17 -5.36 -2.54
C GLN A 87 9.26 -4.35 -2.87
N ARG A 88 9.51 -4.10 -4.17
CA ARG A 88 10.52 -3.12 -4.62
C ARG A 88 10.03 -1.67 -4.54
N PHE A 89 8.72 -1.43 -4.58
CA PHE A 89 8.13 -0.12 -4.32
C PHE A 89 8.08 0.20 -2.82
N LEU A 90 7.67 -0.78 -2.00
CA LEU A 90 7.41 -0.61 -0.57
C LEU A 90 8.66 -0.85 0.30
N VAL A 91 9.71 -0.09 0.00
CA VAL A 91 10.98 -0.11 0.75
C VAL A 91 11.08 1.15 1.60
N TYR A 92 11.52 1.03 2.85
CA TYR A 92 11.62 2.16 3.79
C TYR A 92 12.54 3.29 3.28
N PRO A 93 13.85 3.05 3.04
CA PRO A 93 14.70 4.09 2.46
C PRO A 93 14.28 4.45 1.04
N SER A 94 13.93 5.72 0.82
CA SER A 94 13.51 6.24 -0.50
C SER A 94 14.52 5.92 -1.60
N ALA A 95 15.81 6.09 -1.31
CA ALA A 95 16.91 5.85 -2.24
C ALA A 95 17.10 4.37 -2.65
N ARG A 96 16.50 3.43 -1.93
CA ARG A 96 16.56 1.98 -2.22
C ARG A 96 15.34 1.47 -2.97
N ARG A 97 14.30 2.30 -3.16
CA ARG A 97 13.13 1.95 -3.96
C ARG A 97 13.54 1.80 -5.42
N ILE A 98 12.87 0.90 -6.14
CA ILE A 98 13.05 0.78 -7.59
C ILE A 98 12.71 2.11 -8.26
N ARG A 99 13.47 2.50 -9.28
CA ARG A 99 13.12 3.68 -10.09
C ARG A 99 12.05 3.35 -11.11
N ALA A 100 11.26 4.33 -11.53
CA ALA A 100 10.22 4.13 -12.54
C ALA A 100 10.76 3.47 -13.83
N ALA A 101 11.89 3.95 -14.34
CA ALA A 101 12.52 3.38 -15.54
C ALA A 101 12.92 1.91 -15.36
N GLN A 102 13.33 1.51 -14.16
CA GLN A 102 13.65 0.10 -13.85
C GLN A 102 12.39 -0.73 -13.64
N ALA A 103 11.36 -0.16 -13.01
CA ALA A 103 10.07 -0.82 -12.80
C ALA A 103 9.40 -1.17 -14.13
N LEU A 104 9.46 -0.28 -15.13
CA LEU A 104 8.92 -0.54 -16.47
C LEU A 104 9.61 -1.71 -17.21
N LEU A 105 10.80 -2.11 -16.76
CA LEU A 105 11.52 -3.28 -17.29
C LEU A 105 11.32 -4.54 -16.44
N HIS A 106 10.46 -4.49 -15.42
CA HIS A 106 10.24 -5.59 -14.50
C HIS A 106 9.49 -6.75 -15.19
N PRO A 107 9.82 -8.03 -14.88
CA PRO A 107 9.14 -9.21 -15.46
C PRO A 107 7.62 -9.19 -15.35
N TYR A 108 7.06 -8.51 -14.34
CA TYR A 108 5.62 -8.31 -14.16
C TYR A 108 4.92 -7.79 -15.43
N PHE A 109 5.56 -6.89 -16.19
CA PHE A 109 4.95 -6.32 -17.41
C PHE A 109 5.10 -7.19 -18.66
N PHE A 110 5.82 -8.32 -18.56
CA PHE A 110 6.15 -9.20 -19.68
C PHE A 110 5.80 -10.67 -19.43
N THR A 111 5.20 -10.98 -18.27
CA THR A 111 4.77 -12.33 -17.89
C THR A 111 3.27 -12.45 -18.11
N GLU A 112 2.82 -13.56 -18.68
CA GLU A 112 1.39 -13.80 -18.89
C GLU A 112 0.62 -13.86 -17.55
N PRO A 113 -0.61 -13.34 -17.47
CA PRO A 113 -1.34 -12.65 -18.55
C PRO A 113 -0.78 -11.26 -18.84
N LEU A 114 -0.57 -10.96 -20.13
CA LEU A 114 -0.17 -9.62 -20.55
C LEU A 114 -1.25 -8.56 -20.24
N PRO A 115 -0.89 -7.27 -20.13
CA PRO A 115 -1.86 -6.21 -19.88
C PRO A 115 -3.00 -6.22 -20.90
N ALA A 116 -4.24 -6.16 -20.40
CA ALA A 116 -5.43 -6.08 -21.23
C ALA A 116 -5.35 -4.87 -22.18
N HIS A 117 -5.89 -5.02 -23.38
CA HIS A 117 -6.01 -3.88 -24.27
C HIS A 117 -6.94 -2.84 -23.62
N HIS A 118 -6.66 -1.55 -23.77
CA HIS A 118 -7.43 -0.49 -23.08
C HIS A 118 -8.94 -0.51 -23.40
N SER A 119 -9.34 -1.09 -24.53
CA SER A 119 -10.75 -1.28 -24.90
C SER A 119 -11.46 -2.39 -24.12
N GLU A 120 -10.71 -3.28 -23.48
CA GLU A 120 -11.22 -4.42 -22.69
C GLU A 120 -11.36 -4.05 -21.20
N LEU A 121 -10.81 -2.91 -20.79
CA LEU A 121 -10.91 -2.46 -19.41
C LEU A 121 -12.37 -2.14 -19.05
N PRO A 122 -12.83 -2.55 -17.85
CA PRO A 122 -14.19 -2.27 -17.42
C PRO A 122 -14.39 -0.75 -17.30
N ILE A 123 -15.43 -0.24 -17.95
CA ILE A 123 -15.81 1.17 -17.82
C ILE A 123 -16.42 1.34 -16.42
N PRO A 124 -15.86 2.21 -15.56
CA PRO A 124 -16.46 2.51 -14.28
C PRO A 124 -17.85 3.07 -14.54
N HIS A 125 -18.88 2.33 -14.16
CA HIS A 125 -20.23 2.86 -14.19
C HIS A 125 -20.25 3.93 -13.10
N ARG A 126 -20.35 5.21 -13.49
CA ARG A 126 -20.63 6.27 -12.53
C ARG A 126 -21.99 5.93 -11.93
N GLY A 127 -21.98 5.24 -10.78
CA GLY A 127 -23.17 5.04 -9.99
C GLY A 127 -23.85 6.40 -9.84
N THR A 128 -25.17 6.43 -10.00
CA THR A 128 -25.94 7.65 -9.73
C THR A 128 -25.51 8.21 -8.37
N ALA A 129 -25.54 9.52 -8.16
CA ALA A 129 -25.06 10.14 -6.91
C ALA A 129 -25.59 9.44 -5.63
N LYS A 130 -26.79 8.85 -5.73
CA LYS A 130 -27.41 8.01 -4.69
C LYS A 130 -26.63 6.74 -4.35
N THR A 131 -26.05 6.04 -5.33
CA THR A 131 -25.25 4.83 -5.11
C THR A 131 -23.91 5.16 -4.46
N ARG A 132 -23.28 6.29 -4.82
CA ARG A 132 -22.05 6.78 -4.16
C ARG A 132 -22.31 7.19 -2.70
N GLN A 133 -23.40 7.91 -2.44
CA GLN A 133 -23.81 8.25 -1.07
C GLN A 133 -24.19 7.02 -0.26
N ALA A 134 -24.83 6.02 -0.86
CA ALA A 134 -25.17 4.77 -0.17
C ALA A 134 -23.91 3.94 0.18
N LEU A 135 -22.93 3.86 -0.72
CA LEU A 135 -21.64 3.19 -0.44
C LEU A 135 -20.82 3.95 0.62
N GLN A 136 -20.82 5.28 0.56
CA GLN A 136 -20.16 6.14 1.56
C GLN A 136 -20.82 5.96 2.94
N HIS A 137 -22.15 6.01 3.01
CA HIS A 137 -22.89 5.77 4.25
C HIS A 137 -22.70 4.35 4.78
N GLN A 138 -22.66 3.33 3.91
CA GLN A 138 -22.39 1.94 4.33
C GLN A 138 -20.97 1.78 4.88
N TYR A 139 -19.99 2.46 4.29
CA TYR A 139 -18.62 2.46 4.79
C TYR A 139 -18.56 3.17 6.16
N GLU A 140 -19.20 4.33 6.31
CA GLU A 140 -19.28 5.06 7.57
C GLU A 140 -20.03 4.26 8.67
N GLU A 141 -21.15 3.61 8.36
CA GLU A 141 -21.86 2.70 9.29
C GLU A 141 -21.06 1.43 9.65
N GLN A 142 -20.14 0.99 8.79
CA GLN A 142 -19.20 -0.09 9.10
C GLN A 142 -18.07 0.37 10.01
N VAL A 143 -17.59 1.60 9.84
CA VAL A 143 -16.53 2.21 10.65
C VAL A 143 -17.03 2.59 12.04
N GLU A 144 -18.26 3.08 12.18
CA GLU A 144 -18.83 3.51 13.47
C GLU A 144 -19.36 2.36 14.34
N ARG A 145 -19.34 1.11 13.85
CA ARG A 145 -19.88 -0.03 14.60
C ARG A 145 -19.00 -0.37 15.82
N PRO A 146 -19.56 -0.43 17.04
CA PRO A 146 -18.80 -0.80 18.23
C PRO A 146 -18.24 -2.23 18.10
N LEU A 147 -16.99 -2.43 18.57
CA LEU A 147 -16.30 -3.73 18.56
C LEU A 147 -17.07 -4.85 19.31
N SER A 148 -18.06 -4.52 20.13
CA SER A 148 -18.93 -5.48 20.82
C SER A 148 -19.99 -6.14 19.92
N GLU A 149 -20.20 -5.66 18.70
CA GLU A 149 -21.24 -6.16 17.77
C GLU A 149 -20.66 -6.77 16.48
N SER A 150 -19.34 -6.89 16.38
CA SER A 150 -18.69 -7.62 15.28
C SER A 150 -18.63 -9.11 15.64
N VAL A 151 -19.56 -9.90 15.09
CA VAL A 151 -19.56 -11.38 15.20
C VAL A 151 -18.51 -11.96 14.27
#